data_AF-A0A7S2LIC6-F1
#
_entry.id   AF-A0A7S2LIC6-F1
#
_cell.length_a   1.000
_cell.length_b   1.000
_cell.length_c   1.000
_cell.angle_alpha   90.00
_cell.angle_beta   90.00
_cell.angle_gamma   90.00
#
_symmetry.space_group_name_H-M   'P 1'
#
loop_
_entity.id
_entity.type
_entity.pdbx_description
1 polymer ?
#
loop_
_entity_poly.entity_id
_entity_poly.type
_entity_poly.pdbx_seq_one_letter_code
_entity_poly.pdbx_strand_id
1 'polypeptide(L)'
;MENSERSRAASDDPIKVSIYESRESLNYKAGAGIQMNGGMGILYKINPDLQKKIVMSALPLLKVRSRAKPRDWQWPWEKLLDDLRGPTAQVTAPSSYQTLLELDLKEAFSSAQAETRDQLIVDGQVMSYSLLRGALQETLVDEFPEDSEPINFGKSLQSISSTSEGE
;
A
#
# COMPACT_ATOMS: atom_id res chain seq x y z
N MET A 1 4.65 37.41 -20.13
CA MET A 1 4.31 35.99 -19.89
C MET A 1 3.11 35.98 -18.96
N GLU A 2 1.92 36.07 -19.54
CA GLU A 2 0.66 35.98 -18.79
C GLU A 2 0.33 34.50 -18.61
N ASN A 3 0.33 34.03 -17.37
CA ASN A 3 -0.25 32.74 -17.03
C ASN A 3 -1.76 32.86 -17.22
N SER A 4 -2.23 32.37 -18.37
CA SER A 4 -3.64 32.13 -18.65
C SER A 4 -4.17 31.14 -17.61
N GLU A 5 -4.72 31.66 -16.53
CA GLU A 5 -5.54 30.93 -15.57
C GLU A 5 -6.78 30.42 -16.29
N ARG A 6 -6.66 29.24 -16.90
CA ARG A 6 -7.81 28.45 -17.31
C ARG A 6 -8.50 27.91 -16.07
N SER A 7 -9.24 28.79 -15.40
CA SER A 7 -10.35 28.44 -14.53
C SER A 7 -11.35 27.64 -15.36
N ARG A 8 -11.17 26.31 -15.40
CA ARG A 8 -12.26 25.42 -15.80
C ARG A 8 -13.36 25.65 -14.78
N ALA A 9 -14.43 26.33 -15.19
CA ALA A 9 -15.66 26.34 -14.42
C ALA A 9 -16.00 24.88 -14.11
N ALA A 10 -15.95 24.52 -12.83
CA ALA A 10 -16.36 23.20 -12.39
C ALA A 10 -17.81 23.04 -12.88
N SER A 11 -18.06 22.04 -13.72
CA SER A 11 -19.45 21.71 -14.04
C SER A 11 -20.12 21.31 -12.74
N ASP A 12 -21.25 21.93 -12.42
CA ASP A 12 -22.10 21.54 -11.27
C ASP A 12 -22.75 20.16 -11.45
N ASP A 13 -22.46 19.48 -12.57
CA ASP A 13 -22.91 18.12 -12.80
C ASP A 13 -22.26 17.17 -11.77
N PRO A 14 -23.05 16.33 -11.09
CA PRO A 14 -22.54 15.37 -10.12
C PRO A 14 -21.58 14.39 -10.82
N ILE A 15 -20.42 14.16 -10.19
CA ILE A 15 -19.45 13.18 -10.68
C ILE A 15 -20.06 11.79 -10.51
N LYS A 16 -20.43 11.17 -11.63
CA LYS A 16 -20.86 9.76 -11.65
C LYS A 16 -19.65 8.86 -11.77
N VAL A 17 -19.52 7.91 -10.85
CA VAL A 17 -18.45 6.93 -10.83
C VAL A 17 -19.03 5.54 -11.05
N SER A 18 -18.50 4.82 -12.05
CA SER A 18 -18.82 3.41 -12.30
C SER A 18 -17.55 2.56 -12.16
N ILE A 19 -17.56 1.58 -11.25
CA ILE A 19 -16.44 0.63 -11.07
C ILE A 19 -16.75 -0.68 -11.81
N TYR A 20 -15.73 -1.17 -12.51
CA TYR A 20 -15.72 -2.49 -13.13
C TYR A 20 -14.63 -3.35 -12.48
N GLU A 21 -14.99 -4.54 -12.02
CA GLU A 21 -14.10 -5.48 -11.33
C GLU A 21 -14.23 -6.86 -11.98
N SER A 22 -13.09 -7.51 -12.26
CA SER A 22 -13.08 -8.81 -12.95
C SER A 22 -13.40 -9.97 -12.02
N ARG A 23 -13.19 -9.79 -10.71
CA ARG A 23 -13.57 -10.75 -9.67
C ARG A 23 -15.09 -10.80 -9.51
N GLU A 24 -15.57 -11.87 -8.87
CA GLU A 24 -16.99 -12.07 -8.57
C GLU A 24 -17.47 -11.26 -7.35
N SER A 25 -16.55 -10.86 -6.47
CA SER A 25 -16.85 -10.06 -5.27
C SER A 25 -15.60 -9.33 -4.77
N LEU A 26 -15.82 -8.31 -3.92
CA LEU A 26 -14.74 -7.75 -3.12
C LEU A 26 -14.26 -8.78 -2.10
N ASN A 27 -12.94 -8.90 -1.97
CA ASN A 27 -12.33 -9.78 -0.99
C ASN A 27 -11.42 -8.96 -0.09
N TYR A 28 -11.88 -8.68 1.13
CA TYR A 28 -11.17 -7.89 2.12
C TYR A 28 -9.81 -8.48 2.54
N LYS A 29 -9.66 -9.81 2.41
CA LYS A 29 -8.40 -10.53 2.69
C LYS A 29 -7.47 -10.59 1.49
N ALA A 30 -7.92 -10.21 0.29
CA ALA A 30 -7.13 -10.34 -0.92
C ALA A 30 -6.11 -9.20 -1.07
N GLY A 31 -4.93 -9.58 -1.54
CA GLY A 31 -3.87 -8.67 -1.95
C GLY A 31 -2.64 -8.71 -1.06
N ALA A 32 -1.59 -8.04 -1.52
CA ALA A 32 -0.44 -7.73 -0.68
C ALA A 32 -0.82 -6.59 0.28
N GLY A 33 -0.19 -6.57 1.46
CA GLY A 33 -0.28 -5.42 2.35
C GLY A 33 0.27 -4.17 1.66
N ILE A 34 -0.55 -3.12 1.59
CA ILE A 34 -0.16 -1.79 1.16
C ILE A 34 0.36 -1.06 2.39
N GLN A 35 1.49 -0.38 2.23
CA GLN A 35 1.98 0.57 3.24
C GLN A 35 1.50 1.96 2.86
N MET A 36 0.65 2.54 3.70
CA MET A 36 0.21 3.91 3.57
C MET A 36 1.03 4.78 4.51
N ASN A 37 1.96 5.53 3.91
CA ASN A 37 2.76 6.57 4.56
C ASN A 37 2.43 7.91 3.90
N GLY A 38 2.61 9.04 4.60
CA GLY A 38 2.52 10.42 4.05
C GLY A 38 1.13 10.82 3.53
N GLY A 39 0.55 10.06 2.60
CA GLY A 39 -0.80 10.21 2.07
C GLY A 39 -1.89 10.15 3.13
N MET A 40 -1.67 9.51 4.29
CA MET A 40 -2.62 9.57 5.42
C MET A 40 -2.69 10.96 6.05
N GLY A 41 -1.58 11.69 6.09
CA GLY A 41 -1.57 13.08 6.56
C GLY A 41 -2.26 14.03 5.59
N ILE A 42 -2.09 13.81 4.28
CA ILE A 42 -2.83 14.55 3.24
C ILE A 42 -4.32 14.20 3.30
N LEU A 43 -4.66 12.92 3.39
CA LEU A 43 -6.04 12.47 3.48
C LEU A 43 -6.75 13.06 4.70
N TYR A 44 -6.07 13.13 5.85
CA TYR A 44 -6.62 13.79 7.04
C TYR A 44 -7.02 15.25 6.78
N LYS A 45 -6.23 15.98 5.98
CA LYS A 45 -6.51 17.37 5.60
C LYS A 45 -7.67 17.49 4.60
N ILE A 46 -7.85 16.49 3.73
CA ILE A 46 -8.90 16.50 2.69
C ILE A 46 -10.23 15.99 3.24
N ASN A 47 -10.22 14.83 3.90
CA ASN A 47 -11.39 14.16 4.45
C ASN A 47 -10.99 13.38 5.73
N PRO A 48 -11.13 13.97 6.92
CA PRO A 48 -10.74 13.34 8.19
C PRO A 48 -11.61 12.13 8.55
N ASP A 49 -12.86 12.08 8.11
CA ASP A 49 -13.77 10.96 8.39
C ASP A 49 -13.37 9.71 7.60
N LEU A 50 -13.11 9.87 6.30
CA LEU A 50 -12.57 8.79 5.46
C LEU A 50 -11.20 8.35 5.97
N GLN A 51 -10.34 9.29 6.37
CA GLN A 51 -9.06 8.95 6.99
C GLN A 51 -9.24 8.07 8.22
N LYS A 52 -10.17 8.41 9.11
CA LYS A 52 -10.46 7.65 10.33
C LYS A 52 -10.97 6.25 10.01
N LYS A 53 -11.84 6.11 9.00
CA LYS A 53 -12.32 4.80 8.53
C LYS A 53 -11.17 3.94 8.01
N ILE A 54 -10.26 4.51 7.21
CA ILE A 54 -9.06 3.80 6.74
C ILE A 54 -8.17 3.38 7.92
N VAL A 55 -7.95 4.25 8.91
CA VAL A 55 -7.17 3.92 10.11
C VAL A 55 -7.80 2.76 10.88
N MET A 56 -9.13 2.75 11.03
CA MET A 56 -9.85 1.67 11.73
C MET A 56 -9.75 0.33 11.01
N SER A 57 -9.63 0.34 9.67
CA SER A 57 -9.42 -0.87 8.86
C SER A 57 -7.96 -1.31 8.80
N ALA A 58 -7.01 -0.46 9.21
CA ALA A 58 -5.59 -0.68 9.05
C ALA A 58 -4.89 -1.15 10.34
N LEU A 59 -3.68 -1.69 10.18
CA LEU A 59 -2.79 -2.02 11.29
C LEU A 59 -1.70 -0.95 11.39
N PRO A 60 -1.44 -0.40 12.58
CA PRO A 60 -0.37 0.57 12.75
C PRO A 60 0.99 -0.08 12.44
N LEU A 61 1.79 0.57 11.60
CA LEU A 61 3.15 0.15 11.32
C LEU A 61 4.08 0.86 12.30
N LEU A 62 4.59 0.09 13.26
CA LEU A 62 5.46 0.63 14.32
C LEU A 62 6.95 0.42 14.04
N LYS A 63 7.30 -0.72 13.43
CA LYS A 63 8.68 -1.14 13.22
C LYS A 63 8.87 -1.72 11.83
N VAL A 64 10.04 -1.44 11.24
CA VAL A 64 10.49 -2.08 10.00
C VAL A 64 11.72 -2.91 10.32
N ARG A 65 11.67 -4.21 10.01
CA ARG A 65 12.80 -5.13 10.18
C ARG A 65 13.17 -5.76 8.84
N SER A 66 14.36 -5.44 8.34
CA SER A 66 14.95 -6.14 7.20
C SER A 66 15.73 -7.36 7.72
N ARG A 67 15.46 -8.52 7.14
CA ARG A 67 16.14 -9.77 7.48
C ARG A 67 16.72 -10.37 6.22
N ALA A 68 17.98 -10.77 6.27
CA ALA A 68 18.59 -11.57 5.23
C ALA A 68 18.68 -13.03 5.66
N LYS A 69 18.56 -13.91 4.67
CA LYS A 69 19.04 -15.28 4.82
C LYS A 69 20.53 -15.20 5.16
N PRO A 70 21.02 -15.98 6.14
CA PRO A 70 22.45 -16.03 6.40
C PRO A 70 23.18 -16.37 5.10
N ARG A 71 24.34 -15.74 4.89
CA ARG A 71 25.19 -16.01 3.72
C ARG A 71 25.55 -17.49 3.61
N ASP A 72 25.62 -18.16 4.76
CA ASP A 72 25.94 -19.58 4.91
C ASP A 72 24.71 -20.49 4.70
N TRP A 73 23.58 -19.95 4.26
CA TRP A 73 22.48 -20.76 3.71
C TRP A 73 22.94 -21.27 2.33
N GLN A 74 23.90 -22.20 2.35
CA GLN A 74 24.42 -22.87 1.18
C GLN A 74 23.24 -23.36 0.34
N TRP A 75 23.31 -23.10 -0.95
CA TRP A 75 22.27 -23.56 -1.86
C TRP A 75 22.25 -25.09 -1.86
N PRO A 76 21.08 -25.74 -2.03
CA PRO A 76 20.97 -27.20 -1.97
C PRO A 76 21.96 -27.95 -2.88
N TRP A 77 22.45 -27.33 -3.96
CA TRP A 77 23.43 -27.92 -4.86
C TRP A 77 24.87 -27.93 -4.30
N GLU A 78 25.24 -26.99 -3.42
CA GLU A 78 26.54 -26.99 -2.74
C GLU A 78 26.61 -28.13 -1.71
N LYS A 79 25.50 -28.36 -1.00
CA LYS A 79 25.33 -29.55 -0.15
C LYS A 79 25.38 -30.84 -0.95
N LEU A 80 24.81 -30.86 -2.15
CA LEU A 80 24.89 -32.01 -3.07
C LEU A 80 26.34 -32.31 -3.50
N LEU A 81 27.17 -31.27 -3.66
CA LEU A 81 28.60 -31.41 -3.98
C LEU A 81 29.42 -31.86 -2.77
N ASP A 82 29.07 -31.45 -1.55
CA ASP A 82 29.70 -31.93 -0.32
C ASP A 82 29.31 -33.38 0.00
N ASP A 83 28.06 -33.78 -0.25
CA ASP A 83 27.61 -35.18 -0.12
C ASP A 83 28.36 -36.12 -1.08
N LEU A 84 28.76 -35.62 -2.27
CA LEU A 84 29.62 -36.36 -3.21
C LEU A 84 31.09 -36.46 -2.75
N ARG A 85 31.55 -35.60 -1.82
CA ARG A 85 32.94 -35.57 -1.32
C ARG A 85 33.17 -36.43 -0.07
N GLY A 86 32.14 -37.09 0.43
CA GLY A 86 32.23 -38.01 1.57
C GLY A 86 31.94 -37.34 2.93
N PRO A 87 31.95 -38.14 4.03
CA PRO A 87 31.38 -37.75 5.31
C PRO A 87 32.22 -36.66 5.99
N THR A 88 31.90 -35.41 5.69
CA THR A 88 32.55 -34.25 6.30
C THR A 88 31.53 -33.57 7.21
N ALA A 89 31.84 -33.56 8.50
CA ALA A 89 31.26 -32.78 9.62
C ALA A 89 29.76 -32.40 9.55
N GLN A 90 29.00 -32.74 10.60
CA GLN A 90 27.64 -32.22 10.81
C GLN A 90 27.62 -30.67 10.72
N VAL A 91 27.21 -30.14 9.56
CA VAL A 91 26.94 -28.72 9.38
C VAL A 91 25.60 -28.44 10.05
N THR A 92 25.63 -27.91 11.27
CA THR A 92 24.44 -27.34 11.89
C THR A 92 24.03 -26.12 11.08
N ALA A 93 22.96 -26.25 10.29
CA ALA A 93 22.43 -25.14 9.51
C ALA A 93 22.18 -23.94 10.45
N PRO A 94 22.66 -22.73 10.11
CA PRO A 94 22.39 -21.55 10.91
C PRO A 94 20.87 -21.36 11.00
N SER A 95 20.34 -21.46 12.22
CA SER A 95 18.91 -21.65 12.46
C SER A 95 18.09 -20.35 12.45
N SER A 96 18.72 -19.19 12.20
CA SER A 96 18.03 -17.90 12.26
C SER A 96 18.49 -16.92 11.19
N TYR A 97 17.55 -16.25 10.53
CA TYR A 97 17.82 -15.10 9.67
C TYR A 97 18.59 -14.01 10.43
N GLN A 98 19.56 -13.40 9.77
CA GLN A 98 20.27 -12.24 10.25
C GLN A 98 19.41 -10.98 10.05
N THR A 99 19.18 -10.22 11.11
CA THR A 99 18.57 -8.88 10.98
C THR A 99 19.61 -7.92 10.41
N LEU A 100 19.32 -7.32 9.26
CA LEU A 100 20.18 -6.33 8.61
C LEU A 100 19.85 -4.90 9.05
N LEU A 101 18.56 -4.63 9.26
CA LEU A 101 18.05 -3.33 9.65
C LEU A 101 16.89 -3.55 10.60
N GLU A 102 16.86 -2.78 11.67
CA GLU A 102 15.71 -2.62 12.54
C GLU A 102 15.50 -1.14 12.77
N LEU A 103 14.30 -0.67 12.42
CA LEU A 103 13.93 0.73 12.50
C LEU A 103 12.67 0.84 13.35
N ASP A 104 12.74 1.62 14.42
CA ASP A 104 11.56 2.13 15.12
C ASP A 104 11.06 3.37 14.38
N LEU A 105 9.86 3.31 13.81
CA LEU A 105 9.37 4.38 12.96
C LEU A 105 9.09 5.67 13.74
N LYS A 106 8.72 5.56 15.03
CA LYS A 106 8.51 6.74 15.87
C LYS A 106 9.82 7.46 16.10
N GLU A 107 10.89 6.74 16.43
CA GLU A 107 12.22 7.31 16.60
C GLU A 107 12.75 7.90 15.29
N ALA A 108 12.64 7.13 14.19
CA ALA A 108 13.09 7.55 12.87
C ALA A 108 12.41 8.86 12.41
N PHE A 109 11.08 8.95 12.53
CA PHE A 109 10.34 10.16 12.16
C PHE A 109 10.59 11.32 13.12
N SER A 110 10.81 11.05 14.41
CA SER A 110 11.15 12.10 15.37
C SER A 110 12.51 12.74 15.08
N SER A 111 13.43 12.00 14.45
CA SER A 111 14.75 12.48 14.01
C SER A 111 14.77 13.19 12.65
N ALA A 112 13.65 13.17 11.92
CA ALA A 112 13.54 13.80 10.61
C ALA A 112 13.46 15.33 10.72
N GLN A 113 13.59 16.02 9.57
CA GLN A 113 13.37 17.47 9.49
C GLN A 113 11.93 17.82 9.90
N ALA A 114 11.75 19.00 10.49
CA ALA A 114 10.47 19.43 11.09
C ALA A 114 9.28 19.29 10.14
N GLU A 115 9.43 19.73 8.88
CA GLU A 115 8.36 19.64 7.87
C GLU A 115 7.92 18.20 7.59
N THR A 116 8.87 17.27 7.47
CA THR A 116 8.58 15.85 7.27
C THR A 116 7.96 15.23 8.51
N ARG A 117 8.47 15.58 9.70
CA ARG A 117 7.96 15.08 10.97
C ARG A 117 6.49 15.48 11.17
N ASP A 118 6.12 16.72 10.89
CA ASP A 118 4.77 17.23 11.12
C ASP A 118 3.73 16.63 10.13
N GLN A 119 4.19 16.05 9.01
CA GLN A 119 3.32 15.29 8.10
C GLN A 119 3.18 13.82 8.49
N LEU A 120 4.20 13.24 9.13
CA LEU A 120 4.26 11.84 9.51
C LEU A 120 3.81 11.59 10.95
N ILE A 121 3.76 12.63 11.78
CA ILE A 121 3.29 12.59 13.15
C ILE A 121 2.18 13.63 13.30
N VAL A 122 0.95 13.17 13.53
CA VAL A 122 -0.22 14.03 13.76
C VAL A 122 -0.72 13.75 15.17
N ASP A 123 -0.87 14.79 15.99
CA ASP A 123 -1.29 14.70 17.40
C ASP A 123 -0.48 13.70 18.24
N GLY A 124 0.84 13.61 17.95
CA GLY A 124 1.75 12.69 18.63
C GLY A 124 1.65 11.22 18.18
N GLN A 125 0.80 10.93 17.19
CA GLN A 125 0.63 9.59 16.60
C GLN A 125 1.36 9.48 15.28
N VAL A 126 2.07 8.37 15.07
CA VAL A 126 2.74 8.06 13.81
C VAL A 126 1.72 7.65 12.77
N MET A 127 1.68 8.37 11.65
CA MET A 127 0.75 8.18 10.55
C MET A 127 1.28 7.18 9.52
N SER A 128 1.70 6.01 9.99
CA SER A 128 2.19 4.91 9.16
C SER A 128 1.35 3.67 9.43
N TYR A 129 0.69 3.17 8.39
CA TYR A 129 -0.26 2.08 8.49
C TYR A 129 0.00 1.03 7.41
N SER A 130 -0.22 -0.22 7.75
CA SER A 130 -0.33 -1.31 6.79
C SER A 130 -1.78 -1.73 6.66
N LEU A 131 -2.27 -1.76 5.44
CA LEU A 131 -3.66 -2.13 5.14
C LEU A 131 -3.66 -3.14 3.99
N LEU A 132 -4.53 -4.15 4.07
CA LEU A 132 -4.72 -5.05 2.94
C LEU A 132 -5.40 -4.28 1.81
N ARG A 133 -4.96 -4.51 0.56
CA ARG A 133 -5.56 -3.88 -0.61
C ARG A 133 -7.09 -4.05 -0.64
N GLY A 134 -7.59 -5.25 -0.35
CA GLY A 134 -9.03 -5.53 -0.31
C GLY A 134 -9.78 -4.64 0.68
N ALA A 135 -9.27 -4.51 1.91
CA ALA A 135 -9.88 -3.68 2.94
C ALA A 135 -9.87 -2.18 2.57
N LEU A 136 -8.81 -1.71 1.88
CA LEU A 136 -8.79 -0.35 1.34
C LEU A 136 -9.87 -0.14 0.28
N GLN A 137 -10.01 -1.09 -0.65
CA GLN A 137 -11.01 -1.00 -1.72
C GLN A 137 -12.43 -0.93 -1.16
N GLU A 138 -12.75 -1.77 -0.16
CA GLU A 138 -14.05 -1.77 0.51
C GLU A 138 -14.33 -0.44 1.22
N THR A 139 -13.36 0.04 2.00
CA THR A 139 -13.49 1.32 2.72
C THR A 139 -13.73 2.49 1.76
N LEU A 140 -13.10 2.48 0.57
CA LEU A 140 -13.29 3.53 -0.42
C LEU A 140 -14.65 3.45 -1.12
N VAL A 141 -15.18 2.25 -1.34
CA VAL A 141 -16.50 2.04 -1.96
C VAL A 141 -17.61 2.55 -1.06
N ASP A 142 -17.48 2.35 0.26
CA ASP A 142 -18.44 2.85 1.25
C ASP A 142 -18.53 4.39 1.29
N GLU A 143 -17.54 5.09 0.73
CA GLU A 143 -17.47 6.55 0.65
C GLU A 143 -17.95 7.11 -0.68
N PHE A 144 -18.42 6.26 -1.59
CA PHE A 144 -18.94 6.73 -2.86
C PHE A 144 -20.27 7.47 -2.68
N PRO A 145 -20.53 8.51 -3.49
CA PRO A 145 -21.83 9.17 -3.51
C PRO A 145 -22.97 8.17 -3.64
N GLU A 146 -24.10 8.41 -2.97
CA GLU A 146 -25.27 7.50 -2.98
C GLU A 146 -25.85 7.28 -4.39
N ASP A 147 -25.62 8.22 -5.30
CA ASP A 147 -26.01 8.13 -6.71
C ASP A 147 -24.98 7.41 -7.61
N SER A 148 -23.89 6.90 -7.02
CA SER A 148 -22.89 6.11 -7.74
C SER A 148 -23.48 4.78 -8.18
N GLU A 149 -23.04 4.31 -9.35
CA GLU A 149 -23.46 3.01 -9.83
C GLU A 149 -22.86 1.88 -8.97
N PRO A 150 -23.61 0.77 -8.77
CA PRO A 150 -23.07 -0.38 -8.07
C PRO A 150 -21.85 -0.95 -8.81
N ILE A 151 -20.93 -1.57 -8.06
CA ILE A 151 -19.77 -2.23 -8.65
C ILE A 151 -20.22 -3.32 -9.61
N ASN A 152 -19.70 -3.26 -10.84
CA ASN A 152 -19.96 -4.25 -11.86
C ASN A 152 -18.89 -5.35 -11.81
N PHE A 153 -19.21 -6.46 -11.13
CA PHE A 153 -18.35 -7.64 -11.02
C PHE A 153 -18.36 -8.51 -12.27
N GLY A 154 -17.34 -9.36 -12.41
CA GLY A 154 -17.16 -10.27 -13.55
C GLY A 154 -16.89 -9.58 -14.89
N LYS A 155 -16.61 -8.27 -14.90
CA LYS A 155 -16.36 -7.50 -16.13
C LYS A 155 -14.87 -7.19 -16.25
N SER A 156 -14.31 -7.47 -17.43
CA SER A 156 -12.93 -7.10 -17.78
C SER A 156 -12.94 -6.13 -18.94
N LEU A 157 -12.23 -5.01 -18.80
CA LEU A 157 -12.04 -4.05 -19.88
C LEU A 157 -11.25 -4.72 -21.02
N GLN A 158 -11.87 -4.82 -22.19
CA GLN A 158 -11.25 -5.46 -23.37
C GLN A 158 -10.52 -4.43 -24.24
N SER A 159 -11.13 -3.27 -24.45
CA SER A 159 -10.56 -2.19 -25.26
C SER A 159 -11.19 -0.85 -24.90
N ILE A 160 -10.47 0.24 -25.20
CA ILE A 160 -10.99 1.60 -25.15
C ILE A 160 -10.95 2.14 -26.58
N SER A 161 -12.11 2.54 -27.09
CA SER A 161 -12.21 3.25 -28.36
C SER A 161 -12.71 4.66 -28.10
N SER A 162 -11.95 5.67 -28.51
CA SER A 162 -12.43 7.05 -28.53
C SER A 162 -13.13 7.29 -29.88
N THR A 163 -14.43 7.54 -29.84
CA THR A 163 -15.13 8.06 -31.02
C THR A 163 -14.75 9.53 -31.13
N SER A 164 -13.90 9.88 -32.10
CA SER A 164 -13.76 11.27 -32.53
C SER A 164 -15.03 11.63 -33.30
N GLU A 165 -16.09 12.02 -32.58
CA GLU A 165 -17.27 12.60 -33.22
C GLU A 165 -16.86 13.95 -33.83
N GLY A 166 -16.67 13.92 -35.16
CA GLY A 166 -16.84 15.01 -36.12
C GLY A 166 -16.34 16.41 -35.78
N GLU A 167 -15.29 16.84 -36.49
CA GLU A 167 -15.23 18.22 -37.03
C GLU A 167 -16.41 18.48 -37.98
#